data_AF-A0A4Q3SBW0-F1
#
_entry.id   AF-A0A4Q3SBW0-F1
#
_cell.length_a   1.000
_cell.length_b   1.000
_cell.length_c   1.000
_cell.angle_alpha   90.00
_cell.angle_beta   90.00
_cell.angle_gamma   90.00
#
_symmetry.space_group_name_H-M   'P 1'
#
loop_
_entity.id
_entity.type
_entity.pdbx_description
1 polymer ?
#
loop_
_entity_poly.entity_id
_entity_poly.type
_entity_poly.pdbx_seq_one_letter_code
_entity_poly.pdbx_strand_id
1 'polypeptide(L)'
;MSHQSSRALQKYRNEVGIRFQLYNSLFTSLPFHRIEKTGILLSLLSSNCEEGYKKNLSPIRIIDEFFTRHTSYGNEKDRTDLLFRFVQYLERQVVLFDALEDAAFKEVNDVNGIGTLKHIESEVIQNNQEDELAKKLRDFSIRLVLTAHPTQFYPGSVLGIINDLARALADNNTNVINTYLQQLGKTPFFKKKKPTPYDEAV
;
A
#
# COMPACT_ATOMS: atom_id res chain seq x y z
N MET A 1 -15.40 7.44 -24.14
CA MET A 1 -14.49 6.61 -23.30
C MET A 1 -13.40 7.42 -22.58
N SER A 2 -13.03 8.64 -23.01
CA SER A 2 -12.00 9.48 -22.32
C SER A 2 -12.46 10.12 -21.00
N HIS A 3 -13.74 10.46 -20.84
CA HIS A 3 -14.25 11.10 -19.61
C HIS A 3 -14.37 10.14 -18.41
N GLN A 4 -14.55 8.85 -18.66
CA GLN A 4 -14.74 7.85 -17.60
C GLN A 4 -13.42 7.50 -16.91
N SER A 5 -12.30 7.45 -17.66
CA SER A 5 -10.96 7.28 -17.06
C SER A 5 -10.55 8.52 -16.26
N SER A 6 -10.94 9.72 -16.69
CA SER A 6 -10.71 10.96 -15.93
C SER A 6 -11.44 10.97 -14.58
N ARG A 7 -12.70 10.51 -14.53
CA ARG A 7 -13.48 10.43 -13.28
C ARG A 7 -12.97 9.35 -12.33
N ALA A 8 -12.62 8.17 -12.86
CA ALA A 8 -12.03 7.09 -12.06
C ALA A 8 -10.66 7.51 -11.49
N LEU A 9 -9.81 8.13 -12.30
CA LEU A 9 -8.52 8.66 -11.87
C LEU A 9 -8.67 9.77 -10.82
N GLN A 10 -9.65 10.66 -10.99
CA GLN A 10 -9.93 11.70 -10.00
C GLN A 10 -10.43 11.10 -8.68
N LYS A 11 -11.27 10.06 -8.74
CA LYS A 11 -11.75 9.35 -7.55
C LYS A 11 -10.60 8.65 -6.83
N TYR A 12 -9.74 7.95 -7.56
CA TYR A 12 -8.52 7.35 -7.01
C TYR A 12 -7.61 8.38 -6.37
N ARG A 13 -7.38 9.52 -7.04
CA ARG A 13 -6.56 10.61 -6.50
C ARG A 13 -7.11 11.13 -5.18
N ASN A 14 -8.44 11.25 -5.06
CA ASN A 14 -9.08 11.75 -3.86
C ASN A 14 -9.10 10.72 -2.72
N GLU A 15 -9.48 9.48 -3.02
CA GLU A 15 -9.65 8.44 -1.99
C GLU A 15 -8.33 7.80 -1.56
N VAL A 16 -7.36 7.65 -2.46
CA VAL A 16 -6.06 7.03 -2.18
C VAL A 16 -4.97 8.08 -2.11
N GLY A 17 -4.79 8.88 -3.16
CA GLY A 17 -3.65 9.80 -3.28
C GLY A 17 -3.57 10.87 -2.18
N ILE A 18 -4.65 11.62 -1.97
CA ILE A 18 -4.71 12.69 -0.95
C ILE A 18 -4.64 12.10 0.46
N ARG A 19 -5.37 11.00 0.70
CA ARG A 19 -5.34 10.32 2.01
C ARG A 19 -3.94 9.79 2.32
N PHE A 20 -3.24 9.23 1.33
CA PHE A 20 -1.86 8.79 1.47
C PHE A 20 -0.96 9.95 1.88
N GLN A 21 -1.05 11.11 1.22
CA GLN A 21 -0.26 12.29 1.61
C GLN A 21 -0.51 12.70 3.06
N LEU A 22 -1.76 12.70 3.51
CA LEU A 22 -2.15 13.08 4.87
C LEU A 22 -1.59 12.08 5.90
N TYR A 23 -1.86 10.79 5.74
CA TYR A 23 -1.43 9.79 6.70
C TYR A 23 0.07 9.53 6.65
N ASN A 24 0.71 9.70 5.48
CA ASN A 24 2.17 9.65 5.37
C ASN A 24 2.81 10.83 6.12
N SER A 25 2.22 12.02 6.06
CA SER A 25 2.69 13.18 6.83
C SER A 25 2.50 12.99 8.34
N LEU A 26 1.41 12.32 8.75
CA LEU A 26 1.25 11.90 10.13
C LEU A 26 2.33 10.88 10.51
N PHE A 27 2.60 9.90 9.64
CA PHE A 27 3.59 8.86 9.86
C PHE A 27 5.02 9.40 9.98
N THR A 28 5.40 10.40 9.16
CA THR A 28 6.72 11.06 9.24
C THR A 28 6.91 11.86 10.52
N SER A 29 5.83 12.33 11.15
CA SER A 29 5.87 13.14 12.38
C SER A 29 5.80 12.31 13.66
N LEU A 30 5.69 10.98 13.57
CA LEU A 30 5.65 10.13 14.76
C LEU A 30 7.01 10.09 15.47
N PRO A 31 7.04 10.20 16.82
CA PRO A 31 8.26 10.35 17.60
C PRO A 31 8.97 9.02 17.84
N PHE A 32 9.47 8.42 16.77
CA PHE A 32 10.40 7.31 16.91
C PHE A 32 11.82 7.87 16.91
N HIS A 33 12.59 7.56 17.95
CA HIS A 33 13.96 8.01 18.19
C HIS A 33 14.93 7.87 16.99
N ARG A 34 14.59 7.07 15.97
CA ARG A 34 15.38 6.85 14.76
C ARG A 34 14.72 7.34 13.47
N ILE A 35 13.43 7.68 13.47
CA ILE A 35 12.63 7.88 12.25
C ILE A 35 12.40 9.37 11.95
N GLU A 36 12.24 10.24 12.95
CA GLU A 36 11.90 11.66 12.71
C GLU A 36 12.92 12.36 11.79
N LYS A 37 14.23 12.20 12.05
CA LYS A 37 15.28 12.77 11.18
C LYS A 37 15.35 12.06 9.81
N THR A 38 15.00 10.78 9.76
CA THR A 38 14.99 10.01 8.50
C THR A 38 13.86 10.45 7.59
N GLY A 39 12.68 10.78 8.12
CA GLY A 39 11.55 11.28 7.33
C GLY A 39 11.90 12.58 6.58
N ILE A 40 12.50 13.55 7.27
CA ILE A 40 12.94 14.83 6.67
C ILE A 40 13.99 14.58 5.58
N LEU A 41 15.01 13.78 5.89
CA LEU A 41 16.08 13.45 4.94
C LEU A 41 15.55 12.67 3.72
N LEU A 42 14.54 11.82 3.90
CA LEU A 42 13.90 11.11 2.80
C LEU A 42 13.11 12.05 1.89
N SER A 43 12.38 13.02 2.46
CA SER A 43 11.70 14.05 1.67
C SER A 43 12.70 14.86 0.84
N LEU A 44 13.84 15.24 1.43
CA LEU A 44 14.94 15.92 0.71
C LEU A 44 15.53 15.03 -0.39
N LEU A 45 15.75 13.75 -0.10
CA LEU A 45 16.22 12.80 -1.10
C LEU A 45 15.23 12.66 -2.27
N SER A 46 13.92 12.60 -1.98
CA SER A 46 12.88 12.54 -3.01
C SER A 46 12.93 13.75 -3.94
N SER A 47 13.05 14.97 -3.39
CA SER A 47 13.20 16.19 -4.19
C SER A 47 14.50 16.17 -5.02
N ASN A 48 15.61 15.71 -4.45
CA ASN A 48 16.87 15.61 -5.17
C ASN A 48 16.80 14.57 -6.32
N CYS A 49 16.10 13.45 -6.11
CA CYS A 49 15.82 12.47 -7.15
C CYS A 49 14.99 13.09 -8.28
N GLU A 50 13.89 13.79 -7.98
CA GLU A 50 13.06 14.43 -9.01
C GLU A 50 13.84 15.44 -9.85
N GLU A 51 14.64 16.31 -9.21
CA GLU A 51 15.49 17.26 -9.93
C GLU A 51 16.59 16.58 -10.73
N GLY A 52 17.23 15.56 -10.15
CA GLY A 52 18.31 14.82 -10.79
C GLY A 52 17.84 14.06 -12.02
N TYR A 53 16.69 13.39 -11.95
CA TYR A 53 16.08 12.71 -13.09
C TYR A 53 15.65 13.69 -14.18
N LYS A 54 15.09 14.86 -13.83
CA LYS A 54 14.78 15.93 -14.82
C LYS A 54 16.04 16.42 -15.55
N LYS A 55 17.21 16.34 -14.91
CA LYS A 55 18.52 16.70 -15.46
C LYS A 55 19.25 15.51 -16.11
N ASN A 56 18.63 14.34 -16.23
CA ASN A 56 19.23 13.09 -16.74
C ASN A 56 20.50 12.66 -15.99
N LEU A 57 20.59 12.96 -14.69
CA LEU A 57 21.69 12.50 -13.85
C LEU A 57 21.57 11.00 -13.57
N SER A 58 22.72 10.32 -13.40
CA SER A 58 22.72 8.92 -12.99
C SER A 58 22.33 8.77 -11.50
N PRO A 59 21.73 7.65 -11.08
CA PRO A 59 21.35 7.41 -9.69
C PRO A 59 22.53 7.58 -8.71
N ILE A 60 23.73 7.14 -9.11
CA ILE A 60 24.96 7.30 -8.30
C ILE A 60 25.23 8.78 -8.04
N ARG A 61 25.16 9.62 -9.08
CA ARG A 61 25.37 11.08 -8.95
C ARG A 61 24.32 11.72 -8.06
N ILE A 62 23.05 11.34 -8.20
CA ILE A 62 21.95 11.86 -7.37
C ILE A 62 22.20 11.55 -5.89
N ILE A 63 22.57 10.30 -5.59
CA ILE A 63 22.85 9.87 -4.21
C ILE A 63 24.09 10.59 -3.66
N ASP A 64 25.16 10.69 -4.43
CA ASP A 64 26.38 11.40 -4.01
C ASP A 64 26.11 12.89 -3.74
N GLU A 65 25.36 13.57 -4.61
CA GLU A 65 24.96 14.96 -4.40
C GLU A 65 24.10 15.13 -3.14
N PHE A 66 23.18 14.20 -2.90
CA PHE A 66 22.35 14.22 -1.69
C PHE A 66 23.21 14.18 -0.43
N PHE A 67 24.13 13.23 -0.33
CA PHE A 67 25.00 13.09 0.84
C PHE A 67 25.91 14.30 1.01
N THR A 68 26.44 14.84 -0.08
CA THR A 68 27.35 16.00 -0.05
C THR A 68 26.65 17.29 0.38
N ARG A 69 25.40 17.51 -0.06
CA ARG A 69 24.67 18.77 0.18
C ARG A 69 23.84 18.77 1.45
N HIS A 70 23.29 17.62 1.85
CA HIS A 70 22.26 17.55 2.88
C HIS A 70 22.67 16.77 4.12
N THR A 71 23.87 16.19 4.16
CA THR A 71 24.35 15.43 5.31
C THR A 71 25.81 15.74 5.64
N SER A 72 26.22 15.46 6.88
CA SER A 72 27.60 15.52 7.33
C SER A 72 28.27 14.15 7.41
N TYR A 73 27.65 13.11 6.84
CA TYR A 73 28.16 11.74 6.90
C TYR A 73 29.36 11.57 5.96
N GLY A 74 30.56 11.60 6.54
CA GLY A 74 31.81 11.44 5.80
C GLY A 74 32.26 9.99 5.61
N ASN A 75 31.79 9.05 6.44
CA ASN A 75 32.17 7.65 6.33
C ASN A 75 31.15 6.85 5.50
N GLU A 76 31.61 5.80 4.82
CA GLU A 76 30.76 4.96 3.97
C GLU A 76 29.69 4.22 4.78
N LYS A 77 30.05 3.72 5.97
CA LYS A 77 29.17 2.93 6.84
C LYS A 77 27.90 3.68 7.22
N ASP A 78 28.01 4.96 7.58
CA ASP A 78 26.89 5.82 7.98
C ASP A 78 26.02 6.17 6.77
N ARG A 79 26.63 6.35 5.58
CA ARG A 79 25.88 6.53 4.33
C ARG A 79 25.04 5.29 4.03
N THR A 80 25.64 4.11 4.11
CA THR A 80 24.96 2.83 3.92
C THR A 80 23.84 2.63 4.94
N ASP A 81 24.09 2.91 6.22
CA ASP A 81 23.09 2.79 7.28
C ASP A 81 21.89 3.74 7.06
N LEU A 82 22.13 4.97 6.60
CA LEU A 82 21.05 5.89 6.23
C LEU A 82 20.22 5.36 5.06
N LEU A 83 20.86 4.83 4.02
CA LEU A 83 20.15 4.23 2.88
C LEU A 83 19.28 3.05 3.31
N PHE A 84 19.78 2.18 4.20
CA PHE A 84 18.97 1.10 4.78
C PHE A 84 17.77 1.64 5.56
N ARG A 85 17.94 2.72 6.32
CA ARG A 85 16.82 3.38 7.01
C ARG A 85 15.79 3.95 6.03
N PHE A 86 16.21 4.48 4.89
CA PHE A 86 15.27 4.90 3.83
C PHE A 86 14.48 3.73 3.26
N VAL A 87 15.14 2.61 2.94
CA VAL A 87 14.45 1.41 2.46
C VAL A 87 13.40 0.94 3.47
N GLN A 88 13.78 0.82 4.75
CA GLN A 88 12.86 0.45 5.82
C GLN A 88 11.67 1.41 5.95
N TYR A 89 11.89 2.70 5.71
CA TYR A 89 10.83 3.69 5.75
C TYR A 89 9.89 3.58 4.54
N LEU A 90 10.45 3.45 3.34
CA LEU A 90 9.70 3.24 2.09
C LEU A 90 8.84 1.98 2.14
N GLU A 91 9.35 0.89 2.72
CA GLU A 91 8.57 -0.34 2.95
C GLU A 91 7.28 -0.05 3.74
N ARG A 92 7.36 0.75 4.81
CA ARG A 92 6.18 1.14 5.61
C ARG A 92 5.22 2.05 4.85
N GLN A 93 5.73 2.92 3.98
CA GLN A 93 4.89 3.76 3.13
C GLN A 93 4.11 2.91 2.11
N VAL A 94 4.73 1.87 1.54
CA VAL A 94 4.04 0.93 0.65
C VAL A 94 2.92 0.23 1.41
N VAL A 95 3.16 -0.24 2.64
CA VAL A 95 2.12 -0.84 3.49
C VAL A 95 0.94 0.09 3.77
N LEU A 96 1.25 1.35 4.10
CA LEU A 96 0.22 2.36 4.33
C LEU A 96 -0.60 2.61 3.06
N PHE A 97 0.06 2.62 1.91
CA PHE A 97 -0.59 2.76 0.61
C PHE A 97 -1.52 1.58 0.31
N ASP A 98 -1.04 0.35 0.51
CA ASP A 98 -1.83 -0.88 0.35
C ASP A 98 -3.09 -0.84 1.23
N ALA A 99 -2.95 -0.47 2.50
CA ALA A 99 -4.08 -0.36 3.43
C ALA A 99 -5.10 0.71 3.02
N LEU A 100 -4.66 1.80 2.38
CA LEU A 100 -5.52 2.85 1.86
C LEU A 100 -6.26 2.43 0.60
N GLU A 101 -5.59 1.70 -0.29
CA GLU A 101 -6.20 1.16 -1.51
C GLU A 101 -7.27 0.12 -1.15
N ASP A 102 -6.98 -0.78 -0.21
CA ASP A 102 -7.94 -1.74 0.32
C ASP A 102 -9.15 -1.05 0.96
N ALA A 103 -8.92 -0.02 1.78
CA ALA A 103 -9.99 0.75 2.42
C ALA A 103 -10.88 1.49 1.42
N ALA A 104 -10.31 1.93 0.29
CA ALA A 104 -11.00 2.66 -0.77
C ALA A 104 -11.51 1.76 -1.91
N PHE A 105 -11.41 0.43 -1.78
CA PHE A 105 -11.63 -0.49 -2.90
C PHE A 105 -13.04 -0.33 -3.52
N LYS A 106 -14.07 -0.19 -2.68
CA LYS A 106 -15.47 -0.06 -3.13
C LYS A 106 -15.76 1.30 -3.75
N GLU A 107 -14.99 2.31 -3.38
CA GLU A 107 -15.09 3.65 -3.90
C GLU A 107 -14.38 3.72 -5.24
N VAL A 108 -13.19 3.16 -5.37
CA VAL A 108 -12.41 3.20 -6.62
C VAL A 108 -12.98 2.27 -7.69
N ASN A 109 -13.52 1.11 -7.30
CA ASN A 109 -14.00 0.09 -8.23
C ASN A 109 -15.53 0.04 -8.31
N ASP A 110 -16.06 -0.26 -9.49
CA ASP A 110 -17.51 -0.43 -9.66
C ASP A 110 -17.97 -1.84 -9.25
N VAL A 111 -18.28 -1.99 -7.96
CA VAL A 111 -18.75 -3.25 -7.38
C VAL A 111 -20.20 -3.60 -7.73
N ASN A 112 -20.92 -2.75 -8.45
CA ASN A 112 -22.28 -3.02 -8.94
C ASN A 112 -22.41 -2.91 -10.47
N GLY A 113 -21.29 -2.76 -11.18
CA GLY A 113 -21.25 -2.57 -12.62
C GLY A 113 -21.57 -3.82 -13.41
N ILE A 114 -21.38 -3.73 -14.73
CA ILE A 114 -21.56 -4.83 -15.67
C ILE A 114 -20.65 -6.01 -15.27
N GLY A 115 -21.21 -7.22 -15.29
CA GLY A 115 -20.52 -8.45 -14.90
C GLY A 115 -20.52 -8.75 -13.39
N THR A 116 -21.12 -7.89 -12.56
CA THR A 116 -21.31 -8.18 -11.13
C THR A 116 -22.54 -9.07 -10.90
N LEU A 117 -22.62 -9.72 -9.73
CA LEU A 117 -23.78 -10.53 -9.37
C LEU A 117 -25.11 -9.75 -9.43
N LYS A 118 -25.10 -8.47 -9.07
CA LYS A 118 -26.28 -7.60 -9.16
C LYS A 118 -26.70 -7.31 -10.60
N HIS A 119 -25.73 -7.17 -11.50
CA HIS A 119 -26.02 -7.00 -12.91
C HIS A 119 -26.66 -8.28 -13.48
N ILE A 120 -26.08 -9.44 -13.17
CA ILE A 120 -26.64 -10.75 -13.57
C ILE A 120 -28.04 -10.95 -13.00
N GLU A 121 -28.25 -10.64 -11.72
CA GLU A 121 -29.57 -10.70 -11.07
C GLU A 121 -30.60 -9.82 -11.83
N SER A 122 -30.22 -8.59 -12.16
CA SER A 122 -31.08 -7.66 -12.90
C SER A 122 -31.43 -8.18 -14.29
N GLU A 123 -30.47 -8.75 -15.03
CA GLU A 123 -30.71 -9.34 -16.35
C GLU A 123 -31.63 -10.55 -16.28
N VAL A 124 -31.43 -11.42 -15.29
CA VAL A 124 -32.26 -12.63 -15.09
C VAL A 124 -33.71 -12.25 -14.82
N ILE A 125 -33.96 -11.26 -13.96
CA ILE A 125 -35.31 -10.76 -13.66
C ILE A 125 -35.94 -10.10 -14.90
N GLN A 126 -35.19 -9.26 -15.62
CA GLN A 126 -35.71 -8.57 -16.80
C GLN A 126 -36.11 -9.53 -17.92
N ASN A 127 -35.42 -10.66 -18.02
CA ASN A 127 -35.67 -11.67 -19.05
C ASN A 127 -36.58 -12.82 -18.60
N ASN A 128 -37.10 -12.79 -17.36
CA ASN A 128 -37.86 -13.88 -16.73
C ASN A 128 -37.13 -15.25 -16.79
N GLN A 129 -35.83 -15.26 -16.50
CA GLN A 129 -34.96 -16.45 -16.58
C GLN A 129 -34.64 -17.06 -15.20
N GLU A 130 -35.43 -16.77 -14.17
CA GLU A 130 -35.18 -17.20 -12.79
C GLU A 130 -35.12 -18.73 -12.67
N ASP A 131 -35.99 -19.44 -13.39
CA ASP A 131 -36.00 -20.91 -13.42
C ASP A 131 -34.73 -21.50 -14.07
N GLU A 132 -34.18 -20.81 -15.08
CA GLU A 132 -32.94 -21.21 -15.75
C GLU A 132 -31.73 -21.00 -14.84
N LEU A 133 -31.68 -19.85 -14.15
CA LEU A 133 -30.67 -19.58 -13.13
C LEU A 133 -30.74 -20.61 -11.99
N ALA A 134 -31.94 -20.91 -11.49
CA ALA A 134 -32.15 -21.88 -10.43
C ALA A 134 -31.67 -23.29 -10.83
N LYS A 135 -31.89 -23.70 -12.08
CA LYS A 135 -31.33 -24.96 -12.61
C LYS A 135 -29.81 -24.89 -12.67
N LYS A 136 -29.22 -23.78 -13.12
CA LYS A 136 -27.77 -23.63 -13.25
C LYS A 136 -27.05 -23.65 -11.90
N LEU A 137 -27.65 -23.03 -10.88
CA LEU A 137 -27.08 -23.01 -9.52
C LEU A 137 -27.02 -24.40 -8.86
N ARG A 138 -27.76 -25.41 -9.37
CA ARG A 138 -27.70 -26.79 -8.84
C ARG A 138 -26.38 -27.49 -9.15
N ASP A 139 -25.71 -27.15 -10.25
CA ASP A 139 -24.44 -27.76 -10.67
C ASP A 139 -23.25 -26.79 -10.63
N PHE A 140 -23.52 -25.51 -10.38
CA PHE A 140 -22.48 -24.49 -10.29
C PHE A 140 -21.62 -24.69 -9.05
N SER A 141 -20.31 -24.76 -9.25
CA SER A 141 -19.33 -24.83 -8.16
C SER A 141 -18.09 -24.03 -8.49
N ILE A 142 -17.52 -23.41 -7.46
CA ILE A 142 -16.25 -22.71 -7.53
C ILE A 142 -15.27 -23.45 -6.61
N ARG A 143 -14.08 -23.76 -7.13
CA ARG A 143 -12.97 -24.27 -6.33
C ARG A 143 -11.88 -23.22 -6.28
N LEU A 144 -11.78 -22.54 -5.16
CA LEU A 144 -10.66 -21.63 -4.90
C LEU A 144 -9.46 -22.47 -4.45
N VAL A 145 -8.35 -22.34 -5.18
CA VAL A 145 -7.07 -22.96 -4.82
C VAL A 145 -6.12 -21.84 -4.45
N LEU A 146 -5.91 -21.67 -3.15
CA LEU A 146 -4.93 -20.71 -2.64
C LEU A 146 -3.53 -21.25 -2.92
N THR A 147 -2.70 -20.44 -3.56
CA THR A 147 -1.29 -20.74 -3.81
C THR A 147 -0.43 -19.90 -2.88
N ALA A 148 0.74 -20.41 -2.51
CA ALA A 148 1.74 -19.62 -1.81
C ALA A 148 2.05 -18.33 -2.59
N HIS A 149 2.19 -17.21 -1.88
CA HIS A 149 2.62 -15.97 -2.51
C HIS A 149 4.09 -16.11 -2.93
N PRO A 150 4.46 -15.89 -4.22
CA PRO A 150 5.79 -16.21 -4.74
C PRO A 150 6.94 -15.50 -3.98
N THR A 151 6.63 -14.36 -3.36
CA THR A 151 7.48 -13.66 -2.39
C THR A 151 6.61 -13.09 -1.28
N GLN A 152 6.40 -13.79 -0.16
CA GLN A 152 5.68 -13.21 0.97
C GLN A 152 6.48 -12.02 1.55
N PHE A 153 6.16 -10.81 1.11
CA PHE A 153 6.90 -9.59 1.46
C PHE A 153 6.71 -9.20 2.93
N TYR A 154 5.54 -9.48 3.51
CA TYR A 154 5.18 -9.01 4.84
C TYR A 154 5.06 -10.17 5.87
N PRO A 155 5.65 -10.01 7.07
CA PRO A 155 5.36 -10.89 8.19
C PRO A 155 3.87 -10.88 8.57
N GLY A 156 3.35 -11.96 9.17
CA GLY A 156 1.94 -12.04 9.58
C GLY A 156 1.49 -10.91 10.51
N SER A 157 2.38 -10.40 11.38
CA SER A 157 2.12 -9.23 12.21
C SER A 157 1.88 -7.96 11.39
N VAL A 158 2.61 -7.78 10.28
CA VAL A 158 2.41 -6.64 9.38
C VAL A 158 1.10 -6.79 8.62
N LEU A 159 0.75 -8.00 8.15
CA LEU A 159 -0.55 -8.27 7.53
C LEU A 159 -1.73 -7.97 8.46
N GLY A 160 -1.63 -8.33 9.75
CA GLY A 160 -2.63 -7.98 10.75
C GLY A 160 -2.82 -6.47 10.87
N ILE A 161 -1.70 -5.73 10.97
CA ILE A 161 -1.72 -4.26 11.01
C ILE A 161 -2.32 -3.67 9.73
N ILE A 162 -2.02 -4.20 8.54
CA ILE A 162 -2.60 -3.73 7.26
C ILE A 162 -4.13 -3.84 7.32
N ASN A 163 -4.64 -5.01 7.66
CA ASN A 163 -6.07 -5.27 7.67
C ASN A 163 -6.80 -4.41 8.71
N ASP A 164 -6.23 -4.26 9.91
CA ASP A 164 -6.81 -3.44 10.97
C ASP A 164 -6.72 -1.94 10.65
N LEU A 165 -5.63 -1.51 10.02
CA LEU A 165 -5.45 -0.14 9.54
C LEU A 165 -6.44 0.17 8.40
N ALA A 166 -6.62 -0.73 7.43
CA ALA A 166 -7.58 -0.57 6.34
C ALA A 166 -9.01 -0.43 6.86
N ARG A 167 -9.41 -1.25 7.84
CA ARG A 167 -10.71 -1.12 8.52
C ARG A 167 -10.84 0.23 9.24
N ALA A 168 -9.83 0.64 10.00
CA ALA A 168 -9.85 1.92 10.69
C ALA A 168 -9.90 3.13 9.74
N LEU A 169 -9.24 3.03 8.58
CA LEU A 169 -9.26 4.02 7.49
C LEU A 169 -10.63 4.11 6.82
N ALA A 170 -11.30 2.97 6.61
CA ALA A 170 -12.67 2.94 6.08
C ALA A 170 -13.67 3.58 7.07
N ASP A 171 -13.51 3.32 8.37
CA ASP A 171 -14.35 3.87 9.44
C ASP A 171 -13.97 5.32 9.83
N ASN A 172 -12.93 5.90 9.24
CA ASN A 172 -12.39 7.23 9.56
C ASN A 172 -12.07 7.45 11.07
N ASN A 173 -11.64 6.40 11.78
CA ASN A 173 -11.33 6.50 13.22
C ASN A 173 -9.88 6.97 13.43
N THR A 174 -9.68 8.29 13.51
CA THR A 174 -8.34 8.92 13.60
C THR A 174 -7.49 8.44 14.78
N ASN A 175 -8.09 8.20 15.94
CA ASN A 175 -7.37 7.72 17.13
C ASN A 175 -6.83 6.29 16.92
N VAL A 176 -7.64 5.43 16.32
CA VAL A 176 -7.27 4.05 16.02
C VAL A 176 -6.24 4.01 14.88
N ILE A 177 -6.42 4.84 13.84
CA ILE A 177 -5.44 4.98 12.75
C ILE A 177 -4.07 5.39 13.31
N ASN A 178 -4.00 6.42 14.16
CA ASN A 178 -2.75 6.85 14.78
C ASN A 178 -2.09 5.72 15.60
N THR A 179 -2.89 4.92 16.30
CA THR A 179 -2.41 3.75 17.05
C THR A 179 -1.78 2.71 16.11
N TYR A 180 -2.44 2.36 15.01
CA TYR A 180 -1.92 1.39 14.04
C TYR A 180 -0.71 1.92 13.27
N LEU A 181 -0.67 3.22 12.95
CA LEU A 181 0.54 3.85 12.39
C LEU A 181 1.72 3.75 13.36
N GLN A 182 1.50 3.94 14.66
CA GLN A 182 2.55 3.74 15.66
C GLN A 182 3.03 2.29 15.74
N GLN A 183 2.12 1.33 15.65
CA GLN A 183 2.45 -0.09 15.60
C GLN A 183 3.25 -0.43 14.32
N LEU A 184 2.83 0.07 13.17
CA LEU A 184 3.52 -0.09 11.89
C LEU A 184 4.97 0.43 11.96
N GLY A 185 5.17 1.60 12.58
CA GLY A 185 6.50 2.17 12.77
C GLY A 185 7.42 1.32 13.64
N LYS A 186 6.87 0.64 14.65
CA LYS A 186 7.63 -0.23 15.60
C LYS A 186 7.80 -1.67 15.12
N THR A 187 6.96 -2.13 14.21
CA THR A 187 6.94 -3.53 13.77
C THR A 187 8.12 -3.83 12.85
N PRO A 188 8.88 -4.91 13.08
CA PRO A 188 9.96 -5.31 12.18
C PRO A 188 9.40 -5.92 10.88
N PHE A 189 9.99 -5.53 9.76
CA PHE A 189 9.62 -6.00 8.42
C PHE A 189 10.43 -7.21 7.95
N PHE A 190 11.61 -7.42 8.53
CA PHE A 190 12.53 -8.45 8.08
C PHE A 190 12.30 -9.78 8.80
N LYS A 191 11.92 -10.83 8.05
CA LYS A 191 12.05 -12.22 8.51
C LYS A 191 13.46 -12.72 8.19
N LYS A 192 14.25 -13.04 9.23
CA LYS A 192 15.63 -13.56 9.08
C LYS A 192 15.72 -14.91 8.34
N LYS A 193 14.62 -15.65 8.24
CA LYS A 193 14.55 -16.96 7.58
C LYS A 193 13.34 -16.99 6.66
N LYS A 194 13.51 -17.58 5.48
CA LYS A 194 12.41 -17.90 4.56
C LYS A 194 11.42 -18.82 5.30
N PRO A 195 10.10 -18.58 5.19
CA PRO A 195 9.10 -19.49 5.78
C PRO A 195 9.28 -20.90 5.22
N THR A 196 9.03 -21.89 6.07
CA THR A 196 8.95 -23.29 5.63
C THR A 196 7.61 -23.53 4.92
N PRO A 197 7.47 -24.60 4.10
CA PRO A 197 6.17 -24.95 3.53
C PRO A 197 5.06 -25.16 4.57
N TYR A 198 5.44 -25.57 5.79
CA TYR A 198 4.51 -25.66 6.92
C TYR A 198 4.03 -24.27 7.37
N ASP A 199 4.94 -23.29 7.49
CA ASP A 199 4.59 -21.93 7.89
C ASP A 199 3.73 -21.18 6.85
N GLU A 200 3.76 -21.61 5.58
CA GLU A 200 2.91 -21.05 4.51
C GLU A 200 1.53 -21.73 4.43
N ALA A 201 1.37 -22.93 5.02
CA ALA A 201 0.15 -23.72 4.93
C ALA A 201 -0.77 -23.59 6.16
N VAL A 202 -0.26 -23.07 7.29
CA VAL A 202 -0.98 -22.88 8.56
C VAL A 202 -1.38 -21.42 8.74
#